data_AF-A0A974AFA8-F1
#
_entry.id   AF-A0A974AFA8-F1
#
_cell.length_a   1.000
_cell.length_b   1.000
_cell.length_c   1.000
_cell.angle_alpha   90.00
_cell.angle_beta   90.00
_cell.angle_gamma   90.00
#
_symmetry.space_group_name_H-M   'P 1'
#
loop_
_entity.id
_entity.type
_entity.pdbx_description
1 polymer ?
#
loop_
_entity_poly.entity_id
_entity_poly.type
_entity_poly.pdbx_seq_one_letter_code
_entity_poly.pdbx_strand_id
1 'polypeptide(L)'
;MLTVDREIVGFHEVEIDADRISGLRSPRKLAGPSVTVLGVGLGLGASHAGVAFGPAALRSAEIIARLRDGGYDITDCGDLQVLPFTTNSSAFSPGVHHAAELRSWICAISRQSYELARSGSIPIVLGGEHSVSIGTINGVGRYWKQRGRPYFVIWIDAHADMDTPSTSPSGSLAEMAAAVVLSEDGCDDFMADGPALALAPSHLALLGLQWSAPEERQALARRGVIAISLEGVVARQAMAAMDHLLERIAACDGVIHVSIDVSVVRAASAGTRAVSRQHWDQLLAIVGRIGRSGRIVAADLVELNPVLDDCCSQADRAVQLLCTAVGTAGSIRSRIAV
;
A
#
# COMPACT_ATOMS: atom_id res chain seq x y z
N MET A 1 -36.85 -2.81 -70.59
CA MET A 1 -35.91 -1.72 -70.91
C MET A 1 -34.94 -1.64 -69.74
N LEU A 2 -33.66 -2.02 -69.85
CA LEU A 2 -32.57 -1.26 -70.52
C LEU A 2 -32.66 0.23 -70.12
N THR A 3 -31.68 0.89 -69.49
CA THR A 3 -30.23 0.68 -69.32
C THR A 3 -29.79 1.34 -67.98
N VAL A 4 -28.57 1.29 -67.43
CA VAL A 4 -27.18 0.90 -67.83
C VAL A 4 -26.47 0.33 -66.54
N ASP A 5 -25.20 -0.04 -66.40
CA ASP A 5 -23.99 -0.05 -67.26
C ASP A 5 -23.02 -1.23 -66.91
N ARG A 6 -21.70 -1.07 -67.18
CA ARG A 6 -20.57 -1.97 -66.88
C ARG A 6 -19.53 -1.31 -65.97
N GLU A 7 -18.79 -2.13 -65.21
CA GLU A 7 -17.32 -2.04 -65.26
C GLU A 7 -16.66 -3.38 -64.91
N ILE A 8 -15.51 -3.67 -65.52
CA ILE A 8 -14.75 -4.93 -65.43
C ILE A 8 -13.33 -4.59 -65.00
N VAL A 9 -12.87 -5.12 -63.86
CA VAL A 9 -11.43 -5.33 -63.61
C VAL A 9 -11.26 -6.64 -62.84
N GLY A 10 -10.25 -7.44 -63.21
CA GLY A 10 -10.15 -8.84 -62.82
C GLY A 10 -9.61 -9.10 -61.41
N PHE A 11 -9.93 -10.29 -60.89
CA PHE A 11 -9.28 -10.85 -59.71
C PHE A 11 -7.92 -11.43 -60.10
N HIS A 12 -6.84 -10.84 -59.58
CA HIS A 12 -5.59 -11.54 -59.39
C HIS A 12 -5.61 -12.17 -57.99
N GLU A 13 -5.59 -13.50 -57.91
CA GLU A 13 -5.20 -14.17 -56.67
C GLU A 13 -3.73 -13.84 -56.40
N VAL A 14 -3.49 -13.00 -55.40
CA VAL A 14 -2.15 -12.79 -54.85
C VAL A 14 -1.90 -13.94 -53.89
N GLU A 15 -1.14 -14.93 -54.35
CA GLU A 15 -0.64 -16.00 -53.50
C GLU A 15 0.32 -15.37 -52.46
N ILE A 16 -0.14 -15.27 -51.21
CA ILE A 16 0.66 -14.69 -50.13
C ILE A 16 1.66 -15.75 -49.66
N ASP A 17 2.88 -15.65 -50.18
CA ASP A 17 4.06 -16.41 -49.75
C ASP A 17 4.30 -16.19 -48.24
N ALA A 18 3.89 -17.17 -47.44
CA ALA A 18 3.88 -17.10 -45.97
C ALA A 18 5.29 -16.97 -45.36
N ASP A 19 6.32 -17.42 -46.07
CA ASP A 19 7.71 -17.40 -45.59
C ASP A 19 8.38 -16.01 -45.72
N ARG A 20 7.72 -15.05 -46.40
CA ARG A 20 8.22 -13.67 -46.54
C ARG A 20 7.81 -12.71 -45.43
N ILE A 21 7.04 -13.13 -44.43
CA ILE A 21 6.69 -12.29 -43.25
C ILE A 21 7.61 -12.60 -42.04
N SER A 22 8.89 -12.83 -42.30
CA SER A 22 9.93 -13.06 -41.26
C SER A 22 10.54 -11.77 -40.67
N GLY A 23 10.02 -10.59 -41.04
CA GLY A 23 10.56 -9.28 -40.66
C GLY A 23 9.81 -8.52 -39.55
N LEU A 24 8.59 -8.91 -39.19
CA LEU A 24 7.86 -8.27 -38.09
C LEU A 24 8.39 -8.76 -36.74
N ARG A 25 9.36 -8.02 -36.18
CA ARG A 25 9.66 -8.10 -34.75
C ARG A 25 8.34 -7.96 -34.00
N SER A 26 8.04 -8.90 -33.11
CA SER A 26 6.91 -8.78 -32.19
C SER A 26 6.97 -7.41 -31.51
N PRO A 27 5.84 -6.70 -31.36
CA PRO A 27 5.84 -5.36 -30.79
C PRO A 27 6.52 -5.45 -29.42
N ARG A 28 7.68 -4.79 -29.30
CA ARG A 28 8.53 -4.86 -28.11
C ARG A 28 7.68 -4.37 -26.95
N LYS A 29 7.16 -5.30 -26.14
CA LYS A 29 6.28 -5.02 -25.00
C LYS A 29 7.08 -4.07 -24.11
N LEU A 30 6.76 -2.78 -24.17
CA LEU A 30 7.44 -1.77 -23.36
C LEU A 30 7.38 -2.27 -21.92
N ALA A 31 8.51 -2.29 -21.21
CA ALA A 31 8.56 -2.75 -19.83
C ALA A 31 7.65 -1.86 -18.97
N GLY A 32 6.85 -2.47 -18.09
CA GLY A 32 5.89 -1.76 -17.23
C GLY A 32 6.53 -0.66 -16.39
N PRO A 33 5.76 0.16 -15.67
CA PRO A 33 6.30 0.86 -14.51
C PRO A 33 7.06 -0.18 -13.66
N SER A 34 8.28 0.14 -13.28
CA SER A 34 9.10 -0.75 -12.46
C SER A 34 8.50 -0.77 -11.05
N VAL A 35 8.34 -1.98 -10.52
CA VAL A 35 7.85 -2.22 -9.17
C VAL A 35 8.84 -3.17 -8.50
N THR A 36 9.20 -2.85 -7.27
CA THR A 36 10.09 -3.68 -6.46
C THR A 36 9.33 -4.20 -5.28
N VAL A 37 9.27 -5.53 -5.15
CA VAL A 37 8.64 -6.21 -4.02
C VAL A 37 9.70 -6.54 -2.98
N LEU A 38 9.46 -6.18 -1.74
CA LEU A 38 10.34 -6.48 -0.60
C LEU A 38 9.50 -7.10 0.52
N GLY A 39 9.92 -8.24 1.05
CA GLY A 39 9.31 -8.82 2.25
C GLY A 39 9.97 -8.29 3.53
N VAL A 40 9.18 -8.09 4.57
CA VAL A 40 9.63 -7.66 5.90
C VAL A 40 8.88 -8.46 6.94
N GLY A 41 9.41 -9.65 7.28
CA GLY A 41 8.82 -10.59 8.24
C GLY A 41 8.96 -10.17 9.70
N LEU A 42 8.53 -8.95 10.04
CA LEU A 42 8.53 -8.43 11.41
C LEU A 42 7.27 -8.88 12.16
N GLY A 43 7.41 -9.31 13.41
CA GLY A 43 6.31 -9.76 14.27
C GLY A 43 6.67 -9.69 15.75
N LEU A 44 7.41 -8.65 16.15
CA LEU A 44 7.90 -8.43 17.52
C LEU A 44 6.99 -7.49 18.34
N GLY A 45 6.27 -6.57 17.68
CA GLY A 45 5.27 -5.71 18.29
C GLY A 45 3.86 -6.27 18.22
N ALA A 46 3.54 -7.12 17.24
CA ALA A 46 2.21 -7.72 17.09
C ALA A 46 1.88 -8.77 18.16
N SER A 47 0.61 -8.89 18.53
CA SER A 47 0.12 -9.88 19.50
C SER A 47 0.22 -11.34 19.02
N HIS A 48 0.51 -11.57 17.74
CA HIS A 48 0.54 -12.89 17.11
C HIS A 48 1.83 -13.09 16.29
N ALA A 49 2.79 -13.87 16.79
CA ALA A 49 4.06 -14.16 16.11
C ALA A 49 3.94 -14.74 14.68
N GLY A 50 2.76 -15.26 14.31
CA GLY A 50 2.49 -15.79 12.97
C GLY A 50 2.54 -14.74 11.84
N VAL A 51 2.36 -13.44 12.14
CA VAL A 51 2.40 -12.37 11.11
C VAL A 51 3.75 -12.29 10.41
N ALA A 52 4.86 -12.68 11.07
CA ALA A 52 6.19 -12.71 10.47
C ALA A 52 6.29 -13.60 9.21
N PHE A 53 5.36 -14.55 9.03
CA PHE A 53 5.26 -15.41 7.84
C PHE A 53 4.37 -14.83 6.71
N GLY A 54 3.68 -13.70 6.96
CA GLY A 54 2.85 -12.99 5.98
C GLY A 54 3.51 -12.76 4.62
N PRO A 55 4.79 -12.31 4.53
CA PRO A 55 5.46 -12.09 3.25
C PRO A 55 5.64 -13.35 2.41
N ALA A 56 5.86 -14.51 3.05
CA ALA A 56 5.96 -15.79 2.38
C ALA A 56 4.58 -16.27 1.90
N ALA A 57 3.54 -16.11 2.72
CA ALA A 57 2.17 -16.46 2.37
C ALA A 57 1.60 -15.60 1.22
N LEU A 58 1.88 -14.29 1.20
CA LEU A 58 1.51 -13.40 0.10
C LEU A 58 2.19 -13.79 -1.22
N ARG A 59 3.45 -14.24 -1.18
CA ARG A 59 4.13 -14.83 -2.35
C ARG A 59 3.49 -16.14 -2.80
N SER A 60 3.10 -17.01 -1.86
CA SER A 60 2.35 -18.24 -2.17
C SER A 60 0.96 -17.96 -2.75
N ALA A 61 0.32 -16.82 -2.42
CA ALA A 61 -0.91 -16.32 -3.04
C ALA A 61 -0.68 -15.60 -4.39
N GLU A 62 0.44 -15.88 -5.05
CA GLU A 62 0.76 -15.46 -6.42
C GLU A 62 0.79 -13.94 -6.68
N ILE A 63 1.02 -13.12 -5.65
CA ILE A 63 1.10 -11.65 -5.76
C ILE A 63 2.02 -11.17 -6.90
N ILE A 64 3.18 -11.82 -7.07
CA ILE A 64 4.16 -11.52 -8.12
C ILE A 64 3.59 -11.79 -9.52
N ALA A 65 2.82 -12.87 -9.69
CA ALA A 65 2.20 -13.19 -10.97
C ALA A 65 1.07 -12.20 -11.30
N ARG A 66 0.17 -11.93 -10.34
CA ARG A 66 -0.96 -11.00 -10.52
C ARG A 66 -0.50 -9.57 -10.81
N LEU A 67 0.59 -9.12 -10.20
CA LEU A 67 1.21 -7.83 -10.54
C LEU A 67 1.83 -7.83 -11.95
N ARG A 68 2.47 -8.94 -12.38
CA ARG A 68 2.96 -9.07 -13.78
C ARG A 68 1.82 -9.08 -14.80
N ASP A 69 0.70 -9.71 -14.48
CA ASP A 69 -0.52 -9.71 -15.31
C ASP A 69 -1.17 -8.31 -15.38
N GLY A 70 -1.10 -7.54 -14.28
CA GLY A 70 -1.39 -6.11 -14.25
C GLY A 70 -0.48 -5.24 -15.16
N GLY A 71 0.59 -5.84 -15.70
CA GLY A 71 1.48 -5.24 -16.71
C GLY A 71 2.73 -4.55 -16.15
N TYR A 72 3.04 -4.73 -14.88
CA TYR A 72 4.23 -4.16 -14.23
C TYR A 72 5.50 -4.95 -14.51
N ASP A 73 6.65 -4.29 -14.41
CA ASP A 73 7.96 -4.95 -14.46
C ASP A 73 8.44 -5.22 -13.02
N ILE A 74 8.32 -6.48 -12.57
CA ILE A 74 8.49 -6.87 -11.16
C ILE A 74 9.87 -7.44 -10.87
N THR A 75 10.61 -6.74 -10.01
CA THR A 75 11.78 -7.25 -9.28
C THR A 75 11.35 -7.65 -7.86
N ASP A 76 11.49 -8.93 -7.49
CA ASP A 76 11.35 -9.37 -6.10
C ASP A 76 12.74 -9.37 -5.45
N CYS A 77 12.92 -8.60 -4.38
CA CYS A 77 14.17 -8.48 -3.63
C CYS A 77 14.34 -9.54 -2.54
N GLY A 78 13.39 -10.45 -2.38
CA GLY A 78 13.36 -11.36 -1.23
C GLY A 78 12.99 -10.62 0.06
N ASP A 79 13.52 -11.08 1.18
CA ASP A 79 13.15 -10.57 2.51
C ASP A 79 14.28 -9.77 3.16
N LEU A 80 13.95 -8.59 3.70
CA LEU A 80 14.87 -7.70 4.39
C LEU A 80 15.51 -8.42 5.59
N GLN A 81 16.82 -8.63 5.53
CA GLN A 81 17.61 -9.15 6.63
C GLN A 81 18.12 -7.99 7.49
N VAL A 82 17.63 -7.87 8.72
CA VAL A 82 18.17 -6.92 9.72
C VAL A 82 19.13 -7.67 10.62
N LEU A 83 20.41 -7.29 10.57
CA LEU A 83 21.41 -7.82 11.49
C LEU A 83 21.13 -7.32 12.92
N PRO A 84 21.38 -8.15 13.96
CA PRO A 84 21.20 -7.72 15.35
C PRO A 84 22.07 -6.49 15.65
N PHE A 85 21.43 -5.37 16.01
CA PHE A 85 22.13 -4.16 16.39
C PHE A 85 22.32 -4.11 17.90
N THR A 86 23.55 -3.96 18.39
CA THR A 86 23.78 -3.67 19.81
C THR A 86 23.46 -2.21 20.08
N THR A 87 22.28 -1.93 20.64
CA THR A 87 21.92 -0.57 21.02
C THR A 87 22.74 -0.11 22.23
N ASN A 88 23.50 0.96 22.08
CA ASN A 88 23.89 1.76 23.24
C ASN A 88 22.61 2.40 23.80
N SER A 89 22.23 1.97 25.00
CA SER A 89 20.99 2.35 25.71
C SER A 89 20.59 3.81 25.50
N SER A 90 19.55 4.03 24.69
CA SER A 90 18.68 5.19 24.80
C SER A 90 17.54 4.80 25.73
N ALA A 91 17.13 5.71 26.62
CA ALA A 91 15.93 5.50 27.40
C ALA A 91 14.72 5.63 26.46
N PHE A 92 14.03 4.52 26.22
CA PHE A 92 12.77 4.51 25.48
C PHE A 92 11.62 4.96 26.38
N SER A 93 10.59 5.54 25.78
CA SER A 93 9.32 5.80 26.42
C SER A 93 8.77 4.49 27.03
N PRO A 94 8.49 4.44 28.35
CA PRO A 94 8.00 3.23 28.99
C PRO A 94 6.62 2.87 28.44
N GLY A 95 6.39 1.57 28.22
CA GLY A 95 5.11 1.04 27.75
C GLY A 95 5.19 0.29 26.43
N VAL A 96 6.22 0.48 25.60
CA VAL A 96 6.36 -0.24 24.32
C VAL A 96 7.24 -1.48 24.44
N HIS A 97 6.73 -2.63 24.01
CA HIS A 97 7.49 -3.89 23.99
C HIS A 97 8.53 -3.90 22.86
N HIS A 98 9.70 -4.51 23.10
CA HIS A 98 10.77 -4.68 22.09
C HIS A 98 11.22 -3.39 21.37
N ALA A 99 11.11 -2.23 22.05
CA ALA A 99 11.29 -0.92 21.42
C ALA A 99 12.68 -0.71 20.77
N ALA A 100 13.74 -1.31 21.35
CA ALA A 100 15.11 -1.23 20.83
C ALA A 100 15.30 -2.02 19.53
N GLU A 101 14.75 -3.23 19.47
CA GLU A 101 14.73 -4.09 18.29
C GLU A 101 13.86 -3.48 17.20
N LEU A 102 12.65 -3.02 17.55
CA LEU A 102 11.69 -2.41 16.63
C LEU A 102 12.24 -1.12 15.99
N ARG A 103 12.86 -0.23 16.77
CA ARG A 103 13.58 0.95 16.25
C ARG A 103 14.66 0.56 15.23
N SER A 104 15.38 -0.53 15.47
CA SER A 104 16.43 -1.03 14.57
C SER A 104 15.82 -1.52 13.24
N TRP A 105 14.69 -2.25 13.30
CA TRP A 105 13.92 -2.64 12.12
C TRP A 105 13.39 -1.43 11.36
N ILE A 106 12.70 -0.49 12.01
CA ILE A 106 12.12 0.71 11.40
C ILE A 106 13.19 1.54 10.68
N CYS A 107 14.37 1.70 11.27
CA CYS A 107 15.48 2.39 10.66
C CYS A 107 16.09 1.65 9.46
N ALA A 108 16.11 0.32 9.47
CA ALA A 108 16.54 -0.48 8.31
C ALA A 108 15.52 -0.42 7.17
N ILE A 109 14.22 -0.53 7.48
CA ILE A 109 13.11 -0.42 6.54
C ILE A 109 13.08 0.98 5.90
N SER A 110 13.25 2.06 6.67
CA SER A 110 13.31 3.44 6.15
C SER A 110 14.48 3.64 5.19
N ARG A 111 15.68 3.18 5.54
CA ARG A 111 16.84 3.20 4.63
C ARG A 111 16.55 2.47 3.32
N GLN A 112 16.06 1.24 3.40
CA GLN A 112 15.80 0.42 2.22
C GLN A 112 14.69 1.02 1.35
N SER A 113 13.59 1.47 1.95
CA SER A 113 12.44 2.05 1.22
C SER A 113 12.80 3.38 0.54
N TYR A 114 13.66 4.19 1.17
CA TYR A 114 14.23 5.38 0.54
C TYR A 114 15.06 5.03 -0.70
N GLU A 115 15.95 4.03 -0.63
CA GLU A 115 16.77 3.59 -1.76
C GLU A 115 15.94 2.97 -2.89
N LEU A 116 14.90 2.20 -2.56
CA LEU A 116 13.95 1.67 -3.54
C LEU A 116 13.20 2.80 -4.27
N ALA A 117 12.66 3.79 -3.55
CA ALA A 117 12.01 4.94 -4.19
C ALA A 117 13.00 5.79 -5.01
N ARG A 118 14.25 5.94 -4.54
CA ARG A 118 15.34 6.64 -5.25
C ARG A 118 15.73 5.94 -6.56
N SER A 119 15.55 4.62 -6.67
CA SER A 119 15.82 3.87 -7.90
C SER A 119 14.85 4.20 -9.06
N GLY A 120 13.72 4.85 -8.77
CA GLY A 120 12.64 5.10 -9.74
C GLY A 120 11.62 3.95 -9.84
N SER A 121 11.80 2.89 -9.05
CA SER A 121 10.82 1.83 -8.85
C SER A 121 9.74 2.25 -7.83
N ILE A 122 8.54 1.67 -7.95
CA ILE A 122 7.48 1.74 -6.95
C ILE A 122 7.72 0.60 -5.94
N PRO A 123 8.14 0.87 -4.69
CA PRO A 123 8.24 -0.17 -3.67
C PRO A 123 6.86 -0.67 -3.26
N ILE A 124 6.69 -2.00 -3.26
CA ILE A 124 5.60 -2.72 -2.62
C ILE A 124 6.22 -3.53 -1.48
N VAL A 125 5.85 -3.24 -0.24
CA VAL A 125 6.36 -3.96 0.93
C VAL A 125 5.31 -4.97 1.39
N LEU A 126 5.71 -6.23 1.42
CA LEU A 126 4.94 -7.30 2.05
C LEU A 126 5.41 -7.37 3.50
N GLY A 127 4.60 -6.87 4.44
CA GLY A 127 4.97 -6.84 5.85
C GLY A 127 4.51 -8.08 6.61
N GLY A 128 5.02 -8.21 7.83
CA GLY A 128 4.35 -8.94 8.90
C GLY A 128 3.44 -7.97 9.64
N GLU A 129 3.88 -7.38 10.73
CA GLU A 129 3.09 -6.40 11.51
C GLU A 129 3.01 -4.99 10.90
N HIS A 130 2.02 -4.19 11.31
CA HIS A 130 1.79 -2.84 10.78
C HIS A 130 2.88 -1.81 11.16
N SER A 131 3.68 -2.07 12.20
CA SER A 131 4.82 -1.19 12.56
C SER A 131 5.87 -1.05 11.43
N VAL A 132 5.88 -2.00 10.48
CA VAL A 132 6.66 -1.91 9.23
C VAL A 132 6.38 -0.62 8.47
N SER A 133 5.12 -0.18 8.42
CA SER A 133 4.67 1.00 7.68
C SER A 133 5.32 2.29 8.20
N ILE A 134 5.71 2.36 9.48
CA ILE A 134 6.47 3.51 10.04
C ILE A 134 7.76 3.71 9.23
N GLY A 135 8.50 2.63 8.96
CA GLY A 135 9.73 2.66 8.18
C GLY A 135 9.49 3.00 6.72
N THR A 136 8.51 2.35 6.07
CA THR A 136 8.26 2.52 4.63
C THR A 136 7.79 3.94 4.31
N ILE A 137 6.80 4.44 5.06
CA ILE A 137 6.26 5.80 4.96
C ILE A 137 7.36 6.83 5.16
N ASN A 138 8.21 6.65 6.17
CA ASN A 138 9.33 7.54 6.45
C ASN A 138 10.33 7.58 5.27
N GLY A 139 10.79 6.41 4.82
CA GLY A 139 11.78 6.28 3.74
C GLY A 139 11.29 6.86 2.41
N VAL A 140 10.11 6.43 1.95
CA VAL A 140 9.52 6.88 0.69
C VAL A 140 9.12 8.36 0.76
N GLY A 141 8.49 8.79 1.86
CA GLY A 141 8.05 10.18 2.01
C GLY A 141 9.21 11.17 2.11
N ARG A 142 10.35 10.80 2.72
CA ARG A 142 11.60 11.59 2.66
C ARG A 142 12.05 11.83 1.22
N TYR A 143 12.05 10.80 0.38
CA TYR A 143 12.46 10.93 -1.03
C TYR A 143 11.55 11.89 -1.80
N TRP A 144 10.22 11.75 -1.69
CA TRP A 144 9.29 12.64 -2.41
C TRP A 144 9.27 14.07 -1.87
N LYS A 145 9.46 14.26 -0.55
CA LYS A 145 9.65 15.58 0.06
C LYS A 145 10.89 16.29 -0.46
N GLN A 146 12.01 15.59 -0.67
CA GLN A 146 13.20 16.16 -1.34
C GLN A 146 12.95 16.54 -2.80
N ARG A 147 12.04 15.85 -3.49
CA ARG A 147 11.57 16.21 -4.84
C ARG A 147 10.57 17.37 -4.86
N GLY A 148 10.22 17.94 -3.70
CA GLY A 148 9.24 19.02 -3.59
C GLY A 148 7.79 18.60 -3.82
N ARG A 149 7.49 17.29 -3.86
CA ARG A 149 6.14 16.78 -4.10
C ARG A 149 5.46 16.44 -2.77
N PRO A 150 4.27 17.01 -2.46
CA PRO A 150 3.53 16.70 -1.25
C PRO A 150 3.23 15.20 -1.15
N TYR A 151 3.52 14.62 0.01
CA TYR A 151 3.37 13.18 0.25
C TYR A 151 2.17 12.92 1.15
N PHE A 152 1.31 12.00 0.74
CA PHE A 152 0.07 11.60 1.38
C PHE A 152 0.06 10.11 1.68
N VAL A 153 -0.61 9.73 2.78
CA VAL A 153 -0.81 8.33 3.17
C VAL A 153 -2.30 8.04 3.21
N ILE A 154 -2.72 6.97 2.53
CA ILE A 154 -4.04 6.38 2.71
C ILE A 154 -3.84 5.07 3.48
N TRP A 155 -4.39 5.04 4.68
CA TRP A 155 -4.30 3.94 5.63
C TRP A 155 -5.58 3.11 5.50
N ILE A 156 -5.47 1.89 4.98
CA ILE A 156 -6.62 1.03 4.66
C ILE A 156 -6.68 -0.09 5.69
N ASP A 157 -7.60 0.04 6.64
CA ASP A 157 -7.51 -0.64 7.94
C ASP A 157 -8.88 -0.69 8.64
N ALA A 158 -9.13 -1.73 9.46
CA ALA A 158 -10.27 -1.80 10.37
C ALA A 158 -10.03 -1.07 11.70
N HIS A 159 -8.77 -0.82 12.06
CA HIS A 159 -8.30 -0.09 13.25
C HIS A 159 -7.86 1.33 12.87
N ALA A 160 -7.40 2.09 13.86
CA ALA A 160 -6.87 3.44 13.64
C ALA A 160 -5.35 3.55 13.79
N ASP A 161 -4.71 2.61 14.48
CA ASP A 161 -3.30 2.61 14.87
C ASP A 161 -2.82 3.94 15.50
N MET A 162 -3.73 4.58 16.23
CA MET A 162 -3.55 5.90 16.83
C MET A 162 -3.24 5.84 18.32
N ASP A 163 -2.92 4.66 18.86
CA ASP A 163 -2.50 4.52 20.23
C ASP A 163 -1.11 5.15 20.46
N THR A 164 -0.85 5.54 21.70
CA THR A 164 0.44 6.07 22.16
C THR A 164 0.97 5.17 23.29
N PRO A 165 2.24 5.27 23.69
CA PRO A 165 2.74 4.58 24.88
C PRO A 165 1.96 4.91 26.17
N SER A 166 1.21 6.01 26.19
CA SER A 166 0.39 6.45 27.33
C SER A 166 -1.05 5.94 27.31
N THR A 167 -1.55 5.50 26.15
CA THR A 167 -2.95 5.04 25.97
C THR A 167 -3.06 3.55 25.67
N SER A 168 -2.04 2.94 25.05
CA SER A 168 -2.08 1.54 24.63
C SER A 168 -2.21 0.57 25.81
N PRO A 169 -3.21 -0.33 25.78
CA PRO A 169 -3.32 -1.40 26.77
C PRO A 169 -2.39 -2.58 26.48
N SER A 170 -1.83 -2.67 25.27
CA SER A 170 -1.09 -3.83 24.77
C SER A 170 0.42 -3.62 24.76
N GLY A 171 0.89 -2.37 24.68
CA GLY A 171 2.30 -2.05 24.44
C GLY A 171 2.80 -2.40 23.03
N SER A 172 1.88 -2.71 22.10
CA SER A 172 2.17 -3.02 20.69
C SER A 172 2.54 -1.77 19.92
N LEU A 173 3.66 -1.79 19.18
CA LEU A 173 4.01 -0.70 18.27
C LEU A 173 3.20 -0.73 16.96
N ALA A 174 2.57 -1.85 16.61
CA ALA A 174 1.70 -1.94 15.44
C ALA A 174 0.47 -1.05 15.66
N GLU A 175 -0.20 -1.20 16.80
CA GLU A 175 -1.34 -0.37 17.24
C GLU A 175 -1.00 1.13 17.44
N MET A 176 0.28 1.52 17.37
CA MET A 176 0.76 2.90 17.46
C MET A 176 1.29 3.45 16.12
N ALA A 177 1.22 2.67 15.03
CA ALA A 177 1.98 2.97 13.82
C ALA A 177 1.56 4.28 13.12
N ALA A 178 0.26 4.61 13.11
CA ALA A 178 -0.22 5.88 12.58
C ALA A 178 0.11 7.06 13.53
N ALA A 179 0.06 6.86 14.86
CA ALA A 179 0.49 7.86 15.84
C ALA A 179 1.98 8.22 15.71
N VAL A 180 2.86 7.24 15.48
CA VAL A 180 4.29 7.47 15.21
C VAL A 180 4.48 8.25 13.90
N VAL A 181 3.75 7.91 12.84
CA VAL A 181 3.79 8.62 11.55
C VAL A 181 3.32 10.09 11.67
N LEU A 182 2.37 10.38 12.56
CA LEU A 182 1.90 11.74 12.85
C LEU A 182 2.73 12.50 13.89
N SER A 183 3.72 11.85 14.52
CA SER A 183 4.48 12.39 15.64
C SER A 183 3.57 12.84 16.78
N GLU A 184 2.73 11.92 17.27
CA GLU A 184 2.00 12.08 18.53
C GLU A 184 2.96 12.11 19.74
N ASP A 185 2.53 12.74 20.82
CA ASP A 185 3.36 12.96 22.01
C ASP A 185 3.83 11.61 22.61
N GLY A 186 5.14 11.42 22.72
CA GLY A 186 5.76 10.18 23.22
C GLY A 186 6.08 9.13 22.15
N CYS A 187 5.82 9.39 20.86
CA CYS A 187 6.09 8.45 19.76
C CYS A 187 7.43 8.71 19.04
N ASP A 188 8.29 9.61 19.53
CA ASP A 188 9.50 10.08 18.83
C ASP A 188 10.65 9.06 18.77
N ASP A 189 10.68 8.07 19.67
CA ASP A 189 11.84 7.21 19.90
C ASP A 189 12.22 6.31 18.70
N PHE A 190 11.26 5.99 17.83
CA PHE A 190 11.37 4.93 16.82
C PHE A 190 12.13 5.34 15.54
N MET A 191 12.43 6.62 15.36
CA MET A 191 13.18 7.14 14.20
C MET A 191 14.58 7.63 14.58
N ALA A 192 15.56 6.72 14.56
CA ALA A 192 16.95 7.02 14.92
C ALA A 192 17.75 7.76 13.83
N ASP A 193 17.53 7.38 12.57
CA ASP A 193 18.56 7.49 11.53
C ASP A 193 18.24 8.53 10.44
N GLY A 194 18.70 9.75 10.71
CA GLY A 194 18.50 10.91 9.84
C GLY A 194 17.15 11.60 10.08
N PRO A 195 16.75 12.54 9.20
CA PRO A 195 15.53 13.32 9.41
C PRO A 195 14.29 12.42 9.37
N ALA A 196 13.45 12.52 10.41
CA ALA A 196 12.13 11.91 10.40
C ALA A 196 11.19 12.65 9.42
N LEU A 197 10.30 11.92 8.76
CA LEU A 197 9.17 12.51 8.05
C LEU A 197 8.10 12.91 9.06
N ALA A 198 8.05 14.20 9.41
CA ALA A 198 6.83 14.77 10.01
C ALA A 198 5.74 14.82 8.94
N LEU A 199 4.78 13.89 8.98
CA LEU A 199 3.59 13.90 8.12
C LEU A 199 2.57 14.88 8.70
N ALA A 200 2.06 15.80 7.88
CA ALA A 200 0.96 16.66 8.32
C ALA A 200 -0.32 15.82 8.49
N PRO A 201 -1.10 15.96 9.57
CA PRO A 201 -2.32 15.17 9.74
C PRO A 201 -3.34 15.28 8.60
N SER A 202 -3.41 16.46 7.95
CA SER A 202 -4.23 16.69 6.75
C SER A 202 -3.78 15.91 5.50
N HIS A 203 -2.66 15.19 5.58
CA HIS A 203 -2.11 14.30 4.55
C HIS A 203 -2.29 12.81 4.88
N LEU A 204 -2.83 12.46 6.06
CA LEU A 204 -3.26 11.11 6.40
C LEU A 204 -4.78 10.98 6.19
N ALA A 205 -5.23 9.85 5.66
CA ALA A 205 -6.64 9.48 5.63
C ALA A 205 -6.82 7.99 5.90
N LEU A 206 -7.73 7.64 6.81
CA LEU A 206 -8.11 6.27 7.14
C LEU A 206 -9.32 5.85 6.31
N LEU A 207 -9.30 4.63 5.79
CA LEU A 207 -10.38 4.00 5.03
C LEU A 207 -10.58 2.56 5.50
N GLY A 208 -11.79 2.22 5.95
CA GLY A 208 -12.08 0.87 6.45
C GLY A 208 -12.55 0.85 7.90
N LEU A 209 -12.19 1.90 8.68
CA LEU A 209 -12.31 1.96 10.14
C LEU A 209 -13.61 1.34 10.67
N GLN A 210 -13.46 0.27 11.43
CA GLN A 210 -14.55 -0.46 12.11
C GLN A 210 -14.51 -0.22 13.62
N TRP A 211 -13.32 -0.19 14.21
CA TRP A 211 -13.12 -0.08 15.65
C TRP A 211 -12.01 0.91 15.99
N SER A 212 -12.11 1.51 17.17
CA SER A 212 -11.10 2.39 17.78
C SER A 212 -11.40 2.57 19.27
N ALA A 213 -10.40 2.93 20.06
CA ALA A 213 -10.59 3.42 21.41
C ALA A 213 -11.22 4.84 21.41
N PRO A 214 -11.88 5.27 22.50
CA PRO A 214 -12.32 6.66 22.67
C PRO A 214 -11.18 7.69 22.51
N GLU A 215 -9.98 7.34 22.96
CA GLU A 215 -8.77 8.16 22.96
C GLU A 215 -8.26 8.38 21.53
N GLU A 216 -8.16 7.30 20.74
CA GLU A 216 -7.83 7.34 19.31
C GLU A 216 -8.81 8.20 18.51
N ARG A 217 -10.12 8.03 18.72
CA ARG A 217 -11.14 8.86 18.05
C ARG A 217 -10.97 10.34 18.37
N GLN A 218 -10.63 10.67 19.62
CA GLN A 218 -10.34 12.04 20.00
C GLN A 218 -9.04 12.53 19.34
N ALA A 219 -7.99 11.71 19.22
CA ALA A 219 -6.77 12.07 18.52
C ALA A 219 -7.03 12.38 17.04
N LEU A 220 -7.69 11.48 16.32
CA LEU A 220 -8.12 11.66 14.92
C LEU A 220 -8.92 12.97 14.75
N ALA A 221 -9.90 13.22 15.62
CA ALA A 221 -10.73 14.42 15.58
C ALA A 221 -9.95 15.71 15.89
N ARG A 222 -9.09 15.72 16.92
CA ARG A 222 -8.23 16.87 17.29
C ARG A 222 -7.25 17.22 16.17
N ARG A 223 -6.68 16.21 15.50
CA ARG A 223 -5.72 16.35 14.41
C ARG A 223 -6.39 16.66 13.06
N GLY A 224 -7.71 16.49 12.94
CA GLY A 224 -8.45 16.70 11.70
C GLY A 224 -8.18 15.64 10.62
N VAL A 225 -7.83 14.42 11.04
CA VAL A 225 -7.57 13.29 10.14
C VAL A 225 -8.90 12.81 9.54
N ILE A 226 -8.92 12.57 8.22
CA ILE A 226 -10.10 12.03 7.55
C ILE A 226 -10.21 10.54 7.90
N ALA A 227 -11.31 10.11 8.50
CA ALA A 227 -11.56 8.69 8.79
C ALA A 227 -12.90 8.24 8.18
N ILE A 228 -12.84 7.25 7.28
CA ILE A 228 -13.99 6.73 6.53
C ILE A 228 -14.28 5.29 6.98
N SER A 229 -15.35 5.12 7.76
CA SER A 229 -15.88 3.79 8.09
C SER A 229 -16.67 3.20 6.92
N LEU A 230 -16.59 1.87 6.74
CA LEU A 230 -17.42 1.15 5.76
C LEU A 230 -18.83 0.84 6.27
N GLU A 231 -19.04 0.74 7.58
CA GLU A 231 -20.36 0.47 8.17
C GLU A 231 -21.14 1.76 8.50
N GLY A 232 -20.44 2.81 8.94
CA GLY A 232 -21.06 4.05 9.42
C GLY A 232 -21.40 5.11 8.35
N VAL A 233 -20.96 4.91 7.10
CA VAL A 233 -21.05 5.92 6.03
C VAL A 233 -21.66 5.31 4.78
N VAL A 234 -22.68 5.98 4.21
CA VAL A 234 -23.32 5.51 2.97
C VAL A 234 -22.30 5.55 1.82
N ALA A 235 -22.21 4.49 1.02
CA ALA A 235 -21.21 4.33 -0.05
C ALA A 235 -20.94 5.58 -0.91
N ARG A 236 -22.00 6.34 -1.26
CA ARG A 236 -21.86 7.60 -2.02
C ARG A 236 -21.10 8.71 -1.27
N GLN A 237 -21.29 8.81 0.04
CA GLN A 237 -20.57 9.77 0.89
C GLN A 237 -19.10 9.37 1.07
N ALA A 238 -18.83 8.07 1.26
CA ALA A 238 -17.46 7.53 1.33
C ALA A 238 -16.69 7.78 0.02
N MET A 239 -17.32 7.50 -1.13
CA MET A 239 -16.78 7.82 -2.45
C MET A 239 -16.52 9.33 -2.62
N ALA A 240 -17.50 10.18 -2.29
CA ALA A 240 -17.34 11.64 -2.43
C ALA A 240 -16.24 12.22 -1.54
N ALA A 241 -16.06 11.70 -0.31
CA ALA A 241 -14.98 12.09 0.57
C ALA A 241 -13.60 11.69 0.00
N MET A 242 -13.48 10.49 -0.58
CA MET A 242 -12.26 10.05 -1.26
C MET A 242 -12.00 10.85 -2.55
N ASP A 243 -13.02 11.13 -3.35
CA ASP A 243 -12.91 11.97 -4.56
C ASP A 243 -12.37 13.36 -4.19
N HIS A 244 -12.93 14.00 -3.16
CA HIS A 244 -12.46 15.30 -2.69
C HIS A 244 -11.01 15.27 -2.16
N LEU A 245 -10.60 14.20 -1.49
CA LEU A 245 -9.20 14.00 -1.09
C LEU A 245 -8.29 13.86 -2.33
N LEU A 246 -8.66 13.04 -3.31
CA LEU A 246 -7.89 12.85 -4.54
C LEU A 246 -7.80 14.13 -5.37
N GLU A 247 -8.84 14.97 -5.39
CA GLU A 247 -8.82 16.31 -5.99
C GLU A 247 -7.81 17.24 -5.27
N ARG A 248 -7.82 17.28 -3.93
CA ARG A 248 -6.85 18.04 -3.13
C ARG A 248 -5.41 17.58 -3.39
N ILE A 249 -5.17 16.27 -3.44
CA ILE A 249 -3.87 15.68 -3.76
C ILE A 249 -3.45 16.05 -5.18
N ALA A 250 -4.36 15.99 -6.16
CA ALA A 250 -4.05 16.36 -7.53
C ALA A 250 -3.74 17.86 -7.70
N ALA A 251 -4.42 18.73 -6.96
CA ALA A 251 -4.24 20.19 -7.03
C ALA A 251 -2.86 20.66 -6.53
N CYS A 252 -2.20 19.90 -5.64
CA CYS A 252 -0.84 20.18 -5.17
C CYS A 252 0.24 19.27 -5.80
N ASP A 253 -0.11 18.55 -6.87
CA ASP A 253 0.69 17.48 -7.49
C ASP A 253 1.24 16.43 -6.50
N GLY A 254 0.47 16.14 -5.46
CA GLY A 254 0.83 15.18 -4.44
C GLY A 254 0.96 13.75 -4.96
N VAL A 255 1.60 12.92 -4.14
CA VAL A 255 1.83 11.49 -4.33
C VAL A 255 1.27 10.71 -3.15
N ILE A 256 0.89 9.45 -3.40
CA ILE A 256 0.15 8.60 -2.47
C ILE A 256 0.98 7.37 -2.10
N HIS A 257 1.09 7.10 -0.81
CA HIS A 257 1.45 5.80 -0.25
C HIS A 257 0.18 5.13 0.25
N VAL A 258 -0.03 3.86 -0.07
CA VAL A 258 -1.19 3.09 0.39
C VAL A 258 -0.72 1.99 1.34
N SER A 259 -1.01 2.12 2.63
CA SER A 259 -0.73 1.07 3.61
C SER A 259 -2.01 0.26 3.81
N ILE A 260 -1.95 -1.07 3.68
CA ILE A 260 -3.14 -1.95 3.70
C ILE A 260 -2.97 -3.02 4.77
N ASP A 261 -3.79 -2.95 5.82
CA ASP A 261 -4.01 -4.04 6.78
C ASP A 261 -5.02 -5.06 6.20
N VAL A 262 -4.69 -6.34 6.29
CA VAL A 262 -5.60 -7.46 6.02
C VAL A 262 -6.82 -7.50 6.96
N SER A 263 -6.79 -6.83 8.11
CA SER A 263 -7.93 -6.63 9.01
C SER A 263 -9.13 -5.98 8.33
N VAL A 264 -8.91 -5.13 7.31
CA VAL A 264 -10.02 -4.53 6.55
C VAL A 264 -10.89 -5.56 5.83
N VAL A 265 -10.37 -6.80 5.61
CA VAL A 265 -11.10 -7.90 4.95
C VAL A 265 -11.56 -9.03 5.88
N ARG A 266 -11.23 -8.99 7.19
CA ARG A 266 -11.50 -10.04 8.18
C ARG A 266 -11.96 -9.47 9.54
N ALA A 267 -12.73 -10.23 10.31
CA ALA A 267 -12.81 -10.03 11.77
C ALA A 267 -11.46 -10.36 12.41
N ALA A 268 -10.57 -9.36 12.52
CA ALA A 268 -9.18 -9.57 12.89
C ALA A 268 -8.98 -9.85 14.39
N SER A 269 -9.85 -9.25 15.20
CA SER A 269 -9.65 -8.97 16.62
C SER A 269 -11.00 -8.67 17.31
N ALA A 270 -10.98 -8.39 18.61
CA ALA A 270 -12.18 -7.96 19.32
C ALA A 270 -12.71 -6.62 18.76
N GLY A 271 -13.97 -6.59 18.33
CA GLY A 271 -14.62 -5.39 17.81
C GLY A 271 -14.63 -5.24 16.28
N THR A 272 -13.77 -5.96 15.55
CA THR A 272 -13.79 -6.01 14.09
C THR A 272 -14.69 -7.14 13.56
N ARG A 273 -15.20 -6.99 12.33
CA ARG A 273 -16.14 -7.91 11.68
C ARG A 273 -15.63 -8.35 10.33
N ALA A 274 -16.06 -9.54 9.90
CA ALA A 274 -15.79 -10.03 8.55
C ALA A 274 -16.50 -9.11 7.55
N VAL A 275 -15.77 -8.64 6.54
CA VAL A 275 -16.30 -7.68 5.56
C VAL A 275 -17.50 -8.29 4.82
N SER A 276 -18.63 -7.57 4.83
CA SER A 276 -19.81 -7.98 4.05
C SER A 276 -19.51 -7.85 2.56
N ARG A 277 -20.20 -8.62 1.70
CA ARG A 277 -20.02 -8.49 0.24
C ARG A 277 -20.26 -7.05 -0.25
N GLN A 278 -21.24 -6.35 0.31
CA GLN A 278 -21.52 -4.95 -0.02
C GLN A 278 -20.36 -4.02 0.40
N HIS A 279 -19.80 -4.19 1.60
CA HIS A 279 -18.68 -3.38 2.07
C HIS A 279 -17.39 -3.70 1.30
N TRP A 280 -17.23 -4.95 0.84
CA TRP A 280 -16.13 -5.38 -0.02
C TRP A 280 -16.22 -4.73 -1.42
N ASP A 281 -17.39 -4.81 -2.07
CA ASP A 281 -17.62 -4.18 -3.38
C ASP A 281 -17.44 -2.64 -3.30
N GLN A 282 -17.87 -2.02 -2.18
CA GLN A 282 -17.62 -0.61 -1.88
C GLN A 282 -16.14 -0.29 -1.68
N LEU A 283 -15.41 -1.10 -0.91
CA LEU A 283 -13.97 -0.93 -0.66
C LEU A 283 -13.19 -1.02 -1.98
N LEU A 284 -13.45 -2.05 -2.80
CA LEU A 284 -12.82 -2.19 -4.13
C LEU A 284 -13.14 -1.02 -5.06
N ALA A 285 -14.36 -0.45 -5.00
CA ALA A 285 -14.71 0.73 -5.79
C ALA A 285 -13.92 1.99 -5.38
N ILE A 286 -13.76 2.22 -4.08
CA ILE A 286 -12.97 3.33 -3.51
C ILE A 286 -11.48 3.11 -3.83
N VAL A 287 -10.95 1.92 -3.59
CA VAL A 287 -9.54 1.59 -3.82
C VAL A 287 -9.17 1.63 -5.30
N GLY A 288 -10.03 1.11 -6.18
CA GLY A 288 -9.85 1.27 -7.62
C GLY A 288 -9.97 2.72 -8.08
N ARG A 289 -10.62 3.62 -7.32
CA ARG A 289 -10.61 5.07 -7.59
C ARG A 289 -9.28 5.71 -7.17
N ILE A 290 -8.69 5.28 -6.05
CA ILE A 290 -7.33 5.67 -5.64
C ILE A 290 -6.32 5.26 -6.73
N GLY A 291 -6.34 4.01 -7.20
CA GLY A 291 -5.44 3.53 -8.26
C GLY A 291 -5.55 4.31 -9.56
N ARG A 292 -6.78 4.60 -10.01
CA ARG A 292 -7.06 5.44 -11.19
C ARG A 292 -6.62 6.90 -11.06
N SER A 293 -6.16 7.37 -9.89
CA SER A 293 -5.48 8.66 -9.78
C SER A 293 -4.14 8.67 -10.54
N GLY A 294 -3.46 7.51 -10.62
CA GLY A 294 -2.10 7.38 -11.14
C GLY A 294 -1.03 8.00 -10.22
N ARG A 295 -1.36 8.28 -8.96
CA ARG A 295 -0.49 9.00 -8.00
C ARG A 295 0.16 8.10 -6.94
N ILE A 296 -0.08 6.79 -6.98
CA ILE A 296 0.54 5.84 -6.04
C ILE A 296 2.02 5.69 -6.37
N VAL A 297 2.86 5.87 -5.36
CA VAL A 297 4.32 5.79 -5.45
C VAL A 297 4.93 4.73 -4.54
N ALA A 298 4.14 4.15 -3.64
CA ALA A 298 4.49 3.03 -2.79
C ALA A 298 3.23 2.38 -2.21
N ALA A 299 3.34 1.12 -1.77
CA ALA A 299 2.30 0.47 -0.99
C ALA A 299 2.87 -0.53 0.02
N ASP A 300 2.16 -0.73 1.12
CA ASP A 300 2.39 -1.84 2.06
C ASP A 300 1.19 -2.78 2.07
N LEU A 301 1.43 -4.07 2.28
CA LEU A 301 0.40 -5.07 2.57
C LEU A 301 0.84 -5.88 3.79
N VAL A 302 0.13 -5.72 4.91
CA VAL A 302 0.56 -6.13 6.26
C VAL A 302 -0.51 -6.93 7.01
N GLU A 303 -0.14 -7.48 8.17
CA GLU A 303 -0.98 -8.21 9.14
C GLU A 303 -1.64 -9.50 8.60
N LEU A 304 -1.15 -10.04 7.47
CA LEU A 304 -1.47 -11.40 7.07
C LEU A 304 -0.79 -12.39 8.01
N ASN A 305 -1.58 -13.02 8.89
CA ASN A 305 -1.14 -14.17 9.67
C ASN A 305 -1.62 -15.48 9.00
N PRO A 306 -0.76 -16.22 8.28
CA PRO A 306 -1.16 -17.46 7.61
C PRO A 306 -1.57 -18.59 8.56
N VAL A 307 -1.23 -18.53 9.85
CA VAL A 307 -1.73 -19.50 10.86
C VAL A 307 -3.23 -19.29 11.13
N LEU A 308 -3.74 -18.09 10.85
CA LEU A 308 -5.15 -17.72 10.98
C LEU A 308 -5.86 -17.60 9.62
N ASP A 309 -5.20 -17.99 8.51
CA ASP A 309 -5.77 -17.90 7.16
C ASP A 309 -6.36 -19.23 6.67
N ASP A 310 -7.68 -19.34 6.80
CA ASP A 310 -8.43 -20.49 6.29
C ASP A 310 -8.36 -20.54 4.76
N CYS A 311 -7.77 -21.63 4.24
CA CYS A 311 -7.58 -21.92 2.82
C CYS A 311 -7.04 -20.76 1.97
N CYS A 312 -6.11 -19.95 2.52
CA CYS A 312 -5.51 -18.77 1.86
C CYS A 312 -6.53 -17.69 1.43
N SER A 313 -7.73 -17.68 2.03
CA SER A 313 -8.83 -16.81 1.61
C SER A 313 -8.60 -15.33 1.92
N GLN A 314 -7.83 -15.02 2.97
CA GLN A 314 -7.41 -13.66 3.29
C GLN A 314 -6.27 -13.23 2.37
N ALA A 315 -5.27 -14.09 2.15
CA ALA A 315 -4.17 -13.80 1.24
C ALA A 315 -4.69 -13.46 -0.17
N ASP A 316 -5.65 -14.23 -0.70
CA ASP A 316 -6.27 -13.97 -2.00
C ASP A 316 -6.95 -12.59 -2.07
N ARG A 317 -7.77 -12.24 -1.05
CA ARG A 317 -8.44 -10.93 -0.95
C ARG A 317 -7.45 -9.79 -0.75
N ALA A 318 -6.44 -9.97 0.09
CA ALA A 318 -5.39 -9.00 0.36
C ALA A 318 -4.62 -8.65 -0.92
N VAL A 319 -4.23 -9.68 -1.68
CA VAL A 319 -3.59 -9.52 -3.00
C VAL A 319 -4.56 -8.88 -4.00
N GLN A 320 -5.84 -9.26 -4.03
CA GLN A 320 -6.85 -8.61 -4.89
C GLN A 320 -6.99 -7.11 -4.57
N LEU A 321 -7.01 -6.76 -3.28
CA LEU A 321 -7.14 -5.38 -2.82
C LEU A 321 -5.93 -4.54 -3.22
N LEU A 322 -4.71 -5.06 -3.00
CA LEU A 322 -3.47 -4.41 -3.42
C LEU A 322 -3.39 -4.25 -4.94
N CYS A 323 -3.68 -5.30 -5.72
CA CYS A 323 -3.72 -5.22 -7.18
C CYS A 323 -4.77 -4.20 -7.68
N THR A 324 -5.90 -4.08 -6.97
CA THR A 324 -6.92 -3.06 -7.25
C THR A 324 -6.41 -1.66 -6.88
N ALA A 325 -5.63 -1.53 -5.81
CA ALA A 325 -5.03 -0.27 -5.37
C ALA A 325 -4.01 0.23 -6.38
N VAL A 326 -3.00 -0.56 -6.75
CA VAL A 326 -2.00 -0.13 -7.74
C VAL A 326 -2.60 0.01 -9.15
N GLY A 327 -3.64 -0.77 -9.46
CA GLY A 327 -4.31 -0.76 -10.76
C GLY A 327 -3.52 -1.52 -11.83
N THR A 328 -3.64 -1.12 -13.09
CA THR A 328 -2.86 -1.69 -14.20
C THR A 328 -1.84 -0.69 -14.73
N ALA A 329 -0.72 -1.20 -15.24
CA ALA A 329 0.37 -0.40 -15.82
C ALA A 329 -0.09 0.60 -16.91
N GLY A 330 -1.15 0.25 -17.66
CA GLY A 330 -1.75 1.14 -18.66
C GLY A 330 -2.41 2.39 -18.07
N SER A 331 -2.97 2.31 -16.85
CA SER A 331 -3.57 3.46 -16.16
C SER A 331 -2.50 4.48 -15.71
N ILE A 332 -1.35 4.00 -15.24
CA ILE A 332 -0.25 4.81 -14.73
C ILE A 332 0.56 5.48 -15.85
N ARG A 333 0.88 4.75 -16.93
CA ARG A 333 1.73 5.25 -18.02
C ARG A 333 1.26 6.53 -18.69
N SER A 334 -0.04 6.79 -18.69
CA SER A 334 -0.61 7.96 -19.35
C SER A 334 -0.18 9.31 -18.72
N ARG A 335 0.46 9.31 -17.54
CA ARG A 335 0.67 10.53 -16.72
C ARG A 335 2.03 10.67 -16.04
N ILE A 336 2.90 9.65 -16.05
CA ILE A 336 4.28 9.76 -15.51
C ILE A 336 5.26 10.42 -16.51
N ALA A 337 4.84 10.64 -17.77
CA ALA A 337 5.63 11.36 -18.76
C ALA A 337 5.59 12.89 -18.54
N VAL A 338 6.41 13.38 -17.61
CA VAL A 338 6.83 14.78 -17.45
C VAL A 338 8.33 14.82 -17.17
#